data_AF-A0A4D5RAD5-F1
#
_entry.id   AF-A0A4D5RAD5-F1
#
_cell.length_a   1.000
_cell.length_b   1.000
_cell.length_c   1.000
_cell.angle_alpha   90.00
_cell.angle_beta   90.00
_cell.angle_gamma   90.00
#
_symmetry.space_group_name_H-M   'P 1'
#
loop_
_entity.id
_entity.type
_entity.pdbx_description
1 polymer ?
#
loop_
_entity_poly.entity_id
_entity_poly.type
_entity_poly.pdbx_seq_one_letter_code
_entity_poly.pdbx_strand_id
1 'polypeptide(L)'
;MDPINGSDGNGNESKTDCHALTLFEEYSHRNCEVARALEDIGEARRCEEEEYAKLCQEHGDLKRQLDQLKDKSRVAAAEQDAFLKDTEGLVRKLEELKVQDRITVERVKVLHSDGFDEELARNTEKLLFRATDIKMQRCHETQYLKGVVYKGSTAGVPLLQPTTGLSPCEVADSLWNLVSIPFKAL
;
A
#
# COMPACT_ATOMS: atom_id res chain seq x y z
N MET A 1 42.18 61.89 -116.21
CA MET A 1 42.04 60.47 -115.85
C MET A 1 42.43 60.37 -114.40
N ASP A 2 41.42 60.23 -113.57
CA ASP A 2 41.45 60.41 -112.12
C ASP A 2 41.99 59.17 -111.38
N PRO A 3 42.66 59.33 -110.22
CA PRO A 3 42.86 58.22 -109.31
C PRO A 3 41.58 57.97 -108.51
N ILE A 4 41.14 56.72 -108.53
CA ILE A 4 39.96 56.24 -107.80
C ILE A 4 40.26 56.32 -106.30
N ASN A 5 39.44 57.11 -105.59
CA ASN A 5 39.37 57.16 -104.14
C ASN A 5 39.20 55.73 -103.57
N GLY A 6 40.21 55.26 -102.84
CA GLY A 6 40.10 54.12 -101.95
C GLY A 6 39.16 54.51 -100.80
N SER A 7 38.02 53.84 -100.74
CA SER A 7 36.98 54.07 -99.75
C SER A 7 37.45 53.58 -98.37
N ASP A 8 37.77 54.52 -97.48
CA ASP A 8 37.93 54.30 -96.04
C ASP A 8 36.58 53.89 -95.44
N GLY A 9 36.31 52.58 -95.43
CA GLY A 9 35.07 52.01 -94.92
C GLY A 9 35.25 50.83 -93.97
N ASN A 10 36.46 50.60 -93.43
CA ASN A 10 36.77 49.35 -92.73
C ASN A 10 37.10 49.50 -91.22
N GLY A 11 36.95 50.71 -90.66
CA GLY A 11 37.32 51.02 -89.27
C GLY A 11 36.17 50.96 -88.25
N ASN A 12 34.91 50.95 -88.71
CA ASN A 12 33.73 51.01 -87.83
C ASN A 12 33.14 49.62 -87.54
N GLU A 13 33.10 48.71 -88.52
CA GLU A 13 32.55 47.35 -88.32
C GLU A 13 33.35 46.55 -87.28
N SER A 14 34.69 46.60 -87.34
CA SER A 14 35.58 45.91 -86.41
C SER A 14 35.46 46.39 -84.95
N LYS A 15 35.06 47.65 -84.72
CA LYS A 15 34.82 48.19 -83.36
C LYS A 15 33.49 47.75 -82.79
N THR A 16 32.43 47.67 -83.61
CA THR A 16 31.13 47.14 -83.20
C THR A 16 31.19 45.65 -82.89
N ASP A 17 31.93 44.86 -83.68
CA ASP A 17 32.11 43.43 -83.43
C ASP A 17 32.91 43.15 -82.15
N CYS A 18 33.96 43.95 -81.90
CA CYS A 18 34.74 43.86 -80.67
C CYS A 18 33.88 44.20 -79.43
N HIS A 19 33.04 45.24 -79.51
CA HIS A 19 32.16 45.62 -78.40
C HIS A 19 31.06 44.58 -78.13
N ALA A 20 30.49 43.99 -79.19
CA ALA A 20 29.49 42.93 -79.06
C ALA A 20 30.08 41.66 -78.41
N LEU A 21 31.33 41.32 -78.73
CA LEU A 21 32.04 40.21 -78.10
C LEU A 21 32.25 40.45 -76.59
N THR A 22 32.70 41.64 -76.20
CA THR A 22 32.90 41.99 -74.78
C THR A 22 31.60 41.95 -73.99
N LEU A 23 30.50 42.47 -74.56
CA LEU A 23 29.18 42.40 -73.92
C LEU A 23 28.69 40.95 -73.76
N PHE A 24 28.96 40.09 -74.74
CA PHE A 24 28.63 38.67 -74.65
C PHE A 24 29.45 37.95 -73.58
N GLU A 25 30.75 38.24 -73.48
CA GLU A 25 31.63 37.68 -72.44
C GLU A 25 31.19 38.13 -71.04
N GLU A 26 30.87 39.41 -70.85
CA GLU A 26 30.33 39.92 -69.58
C GLU A 26 29.00 39.27 -69.20
N TYR A 27 28.10 39.12 -70.17
CA TYR A 27 26.83 38.42 -69.96
C TYR A 27 27.03 36.95 -69.61
N SER A 28 27.91 36.26 -70.32
CA SER A 28 28.26 34.87 -70.04
C SER A 28 28.86 34.71 -68.64
N HIS A 29 29.76 35.62 -68.24
CA HIS A 29 30.36 35.64 -66.91
C HIS A 29 29.30 35.80 -65.81
N ARG A 30 28.42 36.81 -65.94
CA ARG A 30 27.32 37.04 -64.99
C ARG A 30 26.38 35.84 -64.91
N ASN A 31 26.07 35.20 -66.03
CA ASN A 31 25.25 33.99 -66.03
C ASN A 31 25.93 32.81 -65.31
N CYS A 32 27.25 32.66 -65.42
CA CYS A 32 27.99 31.66 -64.67
C CYS A 32 28.03 31.95 -63.16
N GLU A 33 28.01 33.22 -62.76
CA GLU A 33 27.90 33.63 -61.34
C GLU A 33 26.49 33.36 -60.81
N VAL A 34 25.45 33.72 -61.58
CA VAL A 34 24.05 33.43 -61.23
C VAL A 34 23.81 31.93 -61.13
N ALA A 35 24.35 31.13 -62.06
CA ALA A 35 24.22 29.68 -62.02
C ALA A 35 24.84 29.08 -60.73
N ARG A 36 26.03 29.55 -60.35
CA ARG A 36 26.68 29.14 -59.08
C ARG A 36 25.88 29.56 -57.86
N ALA A 37 25.40 30.80 -57.81
CA ALA A 37 24.57 31.27 -56.71
C ALA A 37 23.27 30.47 -56.56
N LEU A 38 22.64 30.07 -57.68
CA LEU A 38 21.46 29.21 -57.66
C LEU A 38 21.76 27.79 -57.18
N GLU A 39 22.94 27.26 -57.52
CA GLU A 39 23.41 25.97 -57.01
C GLU A 39 23.63 26.03 -55.50
N ASP A 40 24.36 27.04 -55.01
CA ASP A 40 24.61 27.27 -53.58
C ASP A 40 23.30 27.40 -52.77
N ILE A 41 22.32 28.16 -53.29
CA ILE A 41 20.99 28.28 -52.69
C ILE A 41 20.27 26.93 -52.67
N GLY A 42 20.40 26.15 -53.75
CA GLY A 42 19.82 24.81 -53.84
C GLY A 42 20.43 23.84 -52.82
N GLU A 43 21.74 23.92 -52.57
CA GLU A 43 22.40 23.11 -51.54
C GLU A 43 21.98 23.52 -50.14
N ALA A 44 22.00 24.82 -49.84
CA ALA A 44 21.58 25.35 -48.54
C ALA A 44 20.14 24.93 -48.21
N ARG A 45 19.24 25.05 -49.18
CA ARG A 45 17.85 24.61 -49.02
C ARG A 45 17.73 23.12 -48.74
N ARG A 46 18.50 22.27 -49.43
CA ARG A 46 18.50 20.82 -49.15
C ARG A 46 18.95 20.53 -47.72
N CYS A 47 20.02 21.19 -47.26
CA CYS A 47 20.49 21.04 -45.89
C CYS A 47 19.43 21.48 -44.87
N GLU A 48 18.77 22.61 -45.08
CA GLU A 48 17.68 23.09 -44.21
C GLU A 48 16.49 22.11 -44.19
N GLU A 49 16.10 21.56 -45.35
CA GLU A 49 15.03 20.57 -45.43
C GLU A 49 15.37 19.27 -44.67
N GLU A 50 16.63 18.82 -44.73
CA GLU A 50 17.12 17.67 -43.95
C GLU A 50 17.13 17.95 -42.44
N GLU A 51 17.57 19.14 -42.01
CA GLU A 51 17.54 19.54 -40.60
C GLU A 51 16.11 19.66 -40.08
N TYR A 52 15.21 20.24 -40.87
CA TYR A 52 13.80 20.35 -40.53
C TYR A 52 13.14 18.97 -40.36
N ALA A 53 13.48 18.01 -41.23
CA ALA A 53 13.00 16.64 -41.11
C ALA A 53 13.46 15.98 -39.80
N LYS A 54 14.73 16.17 -39.40
CA LYS A 54 15.26 15.68 -38.12
C LYS A 54 14.53 16.30 -36.92
N LEU A 55 14.37 17.62 -36.92
CA LEU A 55 13.63 18.35 -35.89
C LEU A 55 12.18 17.86 -35.76
N CYS A 56 11.50 17.61 -36.89
CA CYS A 56 10.15 17.07 -36.88
C CYS A 56 10.08 15.68 -36.22
N GLN A 57 11.07 14.82 -36.49
CA GLN A 57 11.17 13.51 -35.87
C GLN A 57 11.40 13.63 -34.36
N GLU A 58 12.39 14.41 -33.95
CA GLU A 58 12.72 14.66 -32.54
C GLU A 58 11.53 15.23 -31.77
N HIS A 59 10.82 16.20 -32.35
CA HIS A 59 9.61 16.75 -31.77
C HIS A 59 8.52 15.67 -31.61
N GLY A 60 8.35 14.79 -32.59
CA GLY A 60 7.43 13.66 -32.50
C GLY A 60 7.79 12.67 -31.38
N ASP A 61 9.08 12.37 -31.22
CA ASP A 61 9.59 11.53 -30.14
C ASP A 61 9.37 12.17 -28.76
N LEU A 62 9.72 13.45 -28.61
CA LEU A 62 9.51 14.19 -27.36
C LEU A 62 8.03 14.29 -27.00
N LYS A 63 7.15 14.50 -27.98
CA LYS A 63 5.70 14.49 -27.75
C LYS A 63 5.22 13.15 -27.22
N ARG A 64 5.67 12.03 -27.80
CA ARG A 64 5.35 10.68 -27.31
C ARG A 64 5.86 10.45 -25.89
N GLN A 65 7.09 10.89 -25.59
CA GLN A 65 7.66 10.79 -24.24
C GLN A 65 6.86 11.62 -23.23
N LEU A 66 6.44 12.84 -23.60
CA LEU A 66 5.62 13.69 -22.76
C LEU A 66 4.27 13.05 -22.45
N ASP A 67 3.61 12.46 -23.44
CA ASP A 67 2.32 11.78 -23.26
C ASP A 67 2.48 10.56 -22.34
N GLN A 68 3.53 9.76 -22.52
CA GLN A 68 3.85 8.64 -21.63
C GLN A 68 4.11 9.10 -20.18
N LEU A 69 4.83 10.20 -19.99
CA LEU A 69 5.10 10.75 -18.65
C LEU A 69 3.83 11.27 -17.99
N LYS A 70 2.93 11.91 -18.74
CA LYS A 70 1.63 12.35 -18.23
C LYS A 70 0.79 11.17 -17.75
N ASP A 71 0.74 10.09 -18.53
CA ASP A 71 0.02 8.88 -18.13
C ASP A 71 0.62 8.24 -16.87
N LYS A 72 1.96 8.10 -16.82
CA LYS A 72 2.66 7.60 -15.62
C LYS A 72 2.38 8.48 -14.39
N SER A 73 2.41 9.81 -14.55
CA SER A 73 2.10 10.73 -13.47
C SER A 73 0.66 10.59 -12.98
N ARG A 74 -0.30 10.38 -13.87
CA ARG A 74 -1.70 10.16 -13.50
C ARG A 74 -1.87 8.86 -12.72
N VAL A 75 -1.22 7.78 -13.16
CA VAL A 75 -1.26 6.49 -12.46
C VAL A 75 -0.63 6.61 -11.08
N ALA A 76 0.56 7.22 -10.97
CA ALA A 76 1.23 7.42 -9.69
C ALA A 76 0.39 8.25 -8.70
N ALA A 77 -0.31 9.29 -9.19
CA ALA A 77 -1.23 10.07 -8.35
C ALA A 77 -2.41 9.22 -7.84
N ALA A 78 -2.98 8.36 -8.70
CA ALA A 78 -4.06 7.46 -8.30
C ALA A 78 -3.61 6.40 -7.28
N GLU A 79 -2.40 5.86 -7.44
CA GLU A 79 -1.78 4.94 -6.48
C GLU A 79 -1.53 5.63 -5.14
N GLN A 80 -0.99 6.86 -5.16
CA GLN A 80 -0.78 7.65 -3.96
C GLN A 80 -2.10 7.88 -3.18
N ASP A 81 -3.17 8.24 -3.87
CA ASP A 81 -4.50 8.42 -3.26
C ASP A 81 -5.04 7.11 -2.65
N ALA A 82 -4.79 5.97 -3.31
CA ALA A 82 -5.17 4.67 -2.79
C ALA A 82 -4.39 4.34 -1.50
N PHE A 83 -3.07 4.53 -1.51
CA PHE A 83 -2.22 4.31 -0.33
C PHE A 83 -2.60 5.22 0.84
N LEU A 84 -2.96 6.49 0.57
CA LEU A 84 -3.43 7.40 1.61
C LEU A 84 -4.72 6.90 2.26
N LYS A 85 -5.71 6.47 1.46
CA LYS A 85 -6.96 5.91 1.98
C LYS A 85 -6.74 4.64 2.81
N ASP A 86 -5.86 3.75 2.36
CA ASP A 86 -5.51 2.54 3.10
C ASP A 86 -4.83 2.87 4.43
N THR A 87 -3.91 3.84 4.41
CA THR A 87 -3.22 4.32 5.61
C THR A 87 -4.20 4.93 6.62
N GLU A 88 -5.11 5.77 6.17
CA GLU A 88 -6.19 6.32 7.02
C GLU A 88 -7.10 5.22 7.59
N GLY A 89 -7.35 4.16 6.80
CA GLY A 89 -8.08 2.98 7.27
C GLY A 89 -7.32 2.21 8.36
N LEU A 90 -6.02 2.03 8.19
CA LEU A 90 -5.15 1.38 9.17
C LEU A 90 -5.02 2.18 10.46
N VAL A 91 -4.89 3.51 10.37
CA VAL A 91 -4.84 4.39 11.55
C VAL A 91 -6.12 4.25 12.38
N ARG A 92 -7.30 4.27 11.74
CA ARG A 92 -8.58 4.06 12.44
C ARG A 92 -8.67 2.69 13.11
N LYS A 93 -8.28 1.62 12.41
CA LYS A 93 -8.23 0.26 13.00
C LYS A 93 -7.28 0.19 14.20
N LEU A 94 -6.15 0.88 14.13
CA LEU A 94 -5.18 0.92 15.23
C LEU A 94 -5.74 1.67 16.44
N GLU A 95 -6.48 2.75 16.22
CA GLU A 95 -7.21 3.45 17.29
C GLU A 95 -8.29 2.58 17.93
N GLU A 96 -9.07 1.85 17.12
CA GLU A 96 -10.07 0.88 17.60
C GLU A 96 -9.40 -0.21 18.46
N LEU A 97 -8.29 -0.77 17.98
CA LEU A 97 -7.52 -1.77 18.73
C LEU A 97 -6.97 -1.22 20.04
N LYS A 98 -6.51 0.04 20.08
CA LYS A 98 -6.08 0.70 21.34
C LYS A 98 -7.21 0.82 22.34
N VAL A 99 -8.44 1.13 21.88
CA VAL A 99 -9.61 1.17 22.76
C VAL A 99 -9.94 -0.24 23.28
N GLN A 100 -9.92 -1.24 22.40
CA GLN A 100 -10.17 -2.63 22.77
C GLN A 100 -9.14 -3.17 23.76
N ASP A 101 -7.86 -2.83 23.59
CA ASP A 101 -6.78 -3.19 24.50
C ASP A 101 -7.01 -2.61 25.89
N ARG A 102 -7.35 -1.31 25.99
CA ARG A 102 -7.70 -0.69 27.28
C ARG A 102 -8.87 -1.40 27.98
N ILE A 103 -9.92 -1.74 27.25
CA ILE A 103 -11.06 -2.48 27.80
C ILE A 103 -10.63 -3.86 28.29
N THR A 104 -9.79 -4.55 27.52
CA THR A 104 -9.31 -5.89 27.85
C THR A 104 -8.42 -5.84 29.09
N VAL A 105 -7.49 -4.89 29.17
CA VAL A 105 -6.67 -4.65 30.36
C VAL A 105 -7.53 -4.39 31.59
N GLU A 106 -8.58 -3.57 31.46
CA GLU A 106 -9.47 -3.29 32.59
C GLU A 106 -10.26 -4.52 33.04
N ARG A 107 -10.76 -5.34 32.10
CA ARG A 107 -11.39 -6.63 32.42
C ARG A 107 -10.42 -7.58 33.12
N VAL A 108 -9.17 -7.64 32.66
CA VAL A 108 -8.13 -8.45 33.28
C VAL A 108 -7.86 -7.98 34.71
N LYS A 109 -7.80 -6.67 34.99
CA LYS A 109 -7.65 -6.17 36.37
C LYS A 109 -8.80 -6.58 37.27
N VAL A 110 -10.04 -6.57 36.77
CA VAL A 110 -11.21 -7.04 37.55
C VAL A 110 -11.04 -8.52 37.91
N LEU A 111 -10.62 -9.36 36.96
CA LEU A 111 -10.37 -10.79 37.19
C LEU A 111 -9.22 -11.03 38.19
N HIS A 112 -8.20 -10.17 38.20
CA HIS A 112 -7.06 -10.25 39.11
C HIS A 112 -7.25 -9.38 40.37
N SER A 113 -8.45 -8.91 40.65
CA SER A 113 -8.72 -8.19 41.88
C SER A 113 -8.75 -9.18 43.05
N ASP A 114 -8.14 -8.83 44.18
CA ASP A 114 -8.05 -9.68 45.38
C ASP A 114 -9.42 -10.18 45.86
N GLY A 115 -10.51 -9.49 45.49
CA GLY A 115 -11.88 -9.88 45.81
C GLY A 115 -12.51 -10.88 44.85
N PHE A 116 -12.03 -11.03 43.61
CA PHE A 116 -12.62 -11.94 42.62
C PHE A 116 -12.40 -13.40 43.00
N ASP A 117 -11.17 -13.76 43.40
CA ASP A 117 -10.88 -15.12 43.86
C ASP A 117 -11.64 -15.46 45.15
N GLU A 118 -11.77 -14.50 46.07
CA GLU A 118 -12.58 -14.68 47.28
C GLU A 118 -14.08 -14.80 46.98
N GLU A 119 -14.60 -13.99 46.06
CA GLU A 119 -16.01 -14.05 45.66
C GLU A 119 -16.32 -15.34 44.89
N LEU A 120 -15.41 -15.77 44.01
CA LEU A 120 -15.49 -17.05 43.31
C LEU A 120 -15.43 -18.21 44.32
N ALA A 121 -14.52 -18.17 45.30
CA ALA A 121 -14.43 -19.17 46.37
C ALA A 121 -15.72 -19.22 47.20
N ARG A 122 -16.25 -18.06 47.64
CA ARG A 122 -17.53 -17.97 48.36
C ARG A 122 -18.72 -18.50 47.55
N ASN A 123 -18.78 -18.16 46.27
CA ASN A 123 -19.86 -18.64 45.38
C ASN A 123 -19.75 -20.14 45.11
N THR A 124 -18.53 -20.66 44.96
CA THR A 124 -18.25 -22.09 44.82
C THR A 124 -18.64 -22.84 46.10
N GLU A 125 -18.29 -22.33 47.28
CA GLU A 125 -18.70 -22.89 48.57
C GLU A 125 -20.23 -22.95 48.71
N LYS A 126 -20.92 -21.85 48.37
CA LYS A 126 -22.40 -21.81 48.38
C LYS A 126 -23.04 -22.82 47.42
N LEU A 127 -22.48 -22.96 46.21
CA LEU A 127 -22.97 -23.91 45.22
C LEU A 127 -22.73 -25.36 45.67
N LEU A 128 -21.54 -25.66 46.18
CA LEU A 128 -21.22 -26.98 46.72
C LEU A 128 -22.11 -27.32 47.90
N PHE A 129 -22.34 -26.38 48.82
CA PHE A 129 -23.27 -26.57 49.92
C PHE A 129 -24.70 -26.78 49.40
N ARG A 130 -25.19 -25.98 48.46
CA ARG A 130 -26.54 -26.15 47.88
C ARG A 130 -26.71 -27.48 47.15
N ALA A 131 -25.66 -28.00 46.52
CA ALA A 131 -25.71 -29.24 45.76
C ALA A 131 -25.64 -30.48 46.65
N THR A 132 -24.98 -30.39 47.81
CA THR A 132 -24.68 -31.54 48.66
C THR A 132 -25.43 -31.53 49.99
N ASP A 133 -25.85 -30.35 50.45
CA ASP A 133 -26.24 -30.05 51.81
C ASP A 133 -25.19 -30.48 52.87
N ILE A 134 -23.91 -30.52 52.50
CA ILE A 134 -22.82 -30.89 53.40
C ILE A 134 -21.95 -29.66 53.67
N LYS A 135 -21.76 -29.34 54.95
CA LYS A 135 -20.74 -28.38 55.39
C LYS A 135 -19.54 -29.15 55.92
N MET A 136 -18.36 -28.89 55.38
CA MET A 136 -17.14 -29.62 55.72
C MET A 136 -16.00 -28.71 56.13
N GLN A 137 -15.15 -29.22 57.02
CA GLN A 137 -13.91 -28.62 57.44
C GLN A 137 -12.83 -29.70 57.49
N ARG A 138 -11.69 -29.43 56.85
CA ARG A 138 -10.53 -30.31 56.95
C ARG A 138 -9.84 -30.09 58.28
N CYS A 139 -9.63 -31.17 59.02
CA CYS A 139 -8.83 -31.14 60.25
C CYS A 139 -7.37 -31.46 59.88
N HIS A 140 -6.49 -30.46 59.93
CA HIS A 140 -5.08 -30.60 59.54
C HIS A 140 -4.29 -31.53 60.48
N GLU A 141 -4.68 -31.61 61.74
CA GLU A 141 -4.01 -32.41 62.77
C GLU A 141 -4.30 -33.90 62.62
N THR A 142 -5.55 -34.26 62.31
CA THR A 142 -5.98 -35.66 62.28
C THR A 142 -6.05 -36.22 60.85
N GLN A 143 -5.99 -35.37 59.82
CA GLN A 143 -6.29 -35.75 58.44
C GLN A 143 -7.68 -36.43 58.32
N TYR A 144 -8.66 -35.90 59.06
CA TYR A 144 -10.06 -36.25 58.89
C TYR A 144 -10.80 -35.09 58.25
N LEU A 145 -11.80 -35.43 57.48
CA LEU A 145 -12.83 -34.53 57.03
C LEU A 145 -13.96 -34.55 58.07
N LYS A 146 -14.14 -33.42 58.77
CA LYS A 146 -15.21 -33.24 59.76
C LYS A 146 -16.29 -32.37 59.14
N GLY A 147 -17.56 -32.69 59.37
CA GLY A 147 -18.63 -31.93 58.75
C GLY A 147 -19.99 -32.17 59.37
N VAL A 148 -21.00 -31.58 58.74
CA VAL A 148 -22.41 -31.74 59.09
C VAL A 148 -23.20 -31.89 57.80
N VAL A 149 -24.08 -32.90 57.74
CA VAL A 149 -24.99 -33.13 56.63
C VAL A 149 -26.39 -32.64 57.02
N TYR A 150 -26.98 -31.78 56.20
CA TYR A 150 -28.28 -31.15 56.40
C TYR A 150 -29.29 -31.74 55.41
N LYS A 151 -29.78 -32.97 55.64
CA LYS A 151 -30.73 -33.65 54.73
C LYS A 151 -32.11 -32.94 54.66
N GLY A 152 -32.19 -31.72 54.15
CA GLY A 152 -33.40 -30.87 54.15
C GLY A 152 -33.92 -30.48 55.53
N SER A 153 -33.16 -30.70 56.61
CA SER A 153 -33.53 -30.43 58.01
C SER A 153 -32.57 -29.43 58.66
N THR A 154 -33.08 -28.60 59.56
CA THR A 154 -32.27 -27.66 60.37
C THR A 154 -31.43 -28.37 61.43
N ALA A 155 -31.80 -29.60 61.81
CA ALA A 155 -31.00 -30.46 62.68
C ALA A 155 -30.01 -31.27 61.82
N GLY A 156 -28.78 -30.75 61.71
CA GLY A 156 -27.71 -31.40 60.96
C GLY A 156 -27.15 -32.65 61.65
N VAL A 157 -26.70 -33.62 60.87
CA VAL A 157 -26.08 -34.87 61.36
C VAL A 157 -24.56 -34.73 61.28
N PRO A 158 -23.81 -34.96 62.37
CA PRO A 158 -22.36 -34.87 62.35
C PRO A 158 -21.74 -35.96 61.46
N LEU A 159 -20.75 -35.56 60.67
CA LEU A 159 -20.01 -36.40 59.73
C LEU A 159 -18.53 -36.40 60.10
N LEU A 160 -17.94 -37.59 60.17
CA LEU A 160 -16.52 -37.82 60.37
C LEU A 160 -16.04 -38.80 59.31
N GLN A 161 -15.37 -38.30 58.28
CA GLN A 161 -14.84 -39.09 57.17
C GLN A 161 -13.31 -39.18 57.30
N PRO A 162 -12.74 -40.38 57.54
CA PRO A 162 -11.30 -40.58 57.48
C PRO A 162 -10.81 -40.34 56.05
N THR A 163 -9.63 -39.71 55.88
CA THR A 163 -8.97 -39.63 54.57
C THR A 163 -7.61 -40.33 54.52
N THR A 164 -7.13 -40.84 55.66
CA THR A 164 -5.86 -41.57 55.72
C THR A 164 -6.06 -43.00 55.22
N GLY A 165 -5.28 -43.42 54.23
CA GLY A 165 -5.34 -44.77 53.66
C GLY A 165 -6.49 -45.02 52.68
N LEU A 166 -7.31 -44.00 52.37
CA LEU A 166 -8.35 -44.04 51.34
C LEU A 166 -7.91 -43.21 50.14
N SER A 167 -8.26 -43.67 48.94
CA SER A 167 -8.10 -42.88 47.73
C SER A 167 -9.09 -41.71 47.69
N PRO A 168 -8.76 -40.61 46.98
CA PRO A 168 -9.66 -39.48 46.82
C PRO A 168 -11.04 -39.86 46.24
N CYS A 169 -11.09 -40.87 45.36
CA CYS A 169 -12.33 -41.36 44.77
C CYS A 169 -13.22 -42.06 45.81
N GLU A 170 -12.66 -42.94 46.65
CA GLU A 170 -13.42 -43.64 47.68
C GLU A 170 -14.03 -42.67 48.71
N VAL A 171 -13.28 -41.62 49.04
CA VAL A 171 -13.76 -40.54 49.91
C VAL A 171 -14.90 -39.77 49.22
N ALA A 172 -14.75 -39.43 47.92
CA ALA A 172 -15.78 -38.74 47.16
C ALA A 172 -17.07 -39.58 47.03
N ASP A 173 -16.97 -40.86 46.72
CA ASP A 173 -18.11 -41.78 46.62
C ASP A 173 -18.85 -41.88 47.97
N SER A 174 -18.11 -41.97 49.07
CA SER A 174 -18.67 -41.99 50.43
C SER A 174 -19.46 -40.71 50.74
N LEU A 175 -18.97 -39.54 50.31
CA LEU A 175 -19.65 -38.27 50.50
C LEU A 175 -20.88 -38.13 49.58
N TRP A 176 -20.79 -38.56 48.33
CA TRP A 176 -21.90 -38.51 47.38
C TRP A 176 -23.07 -39.40 47.79
N ASN A 177 -22.80 -40.53 48.45
CA ASN A 177 -23.84 -41.40 49.02
C ASN A 177 -24.66 -40.73 50.14
N LEU A 178 -24.19 -39.62 50.71
CA LEU A 178 -24.90 -38.86 51.75
C LEU A 178 -25.85 -37.80 51.16
N VAL A 179 -25.63 -37.41 49.91
CA VAL A 179 -26.43 -36.42 49.19
C VAL A 179 -27.75 -37.08 48.79
N SER A 180 -28.87 -36.46 49.17
CA SER A 180 -30.19 -36.97 48.80
C SER A 180 -30.42 -36.71 47.31
N ILE A 181 -30.71 -37.75 46.53
CA ILE A 181 -31.08 -37.58 45.11
C ILE A 181 -32.45 -36.88 45.09
N PRO A 182 -32.52 -35.62 44.60
CA PRO A 182 -32.81 -35.43 43.19
C PRO A 182 -32.09 -34.23 42.57
N PHE A 183 -31.13 -34.47 41.68
CA PHE A 183 -30.86 -33.52 40.61
C PHE A 183 -31.98 -33.67 39.58
N LYS A 184 -33.12 -32.98 39.79
CA LYS A 184 -34.08 -32.79 38.69
C LYS A 184 -33.44 -31.79 37.74
N ALA A 185 -33.00 -32.30 36.60
CA ALA A 185 -32.62 -31.49 35.45
C ALA A 185 -33.73 -30.47 35.14
N LEU A 186 -33.36 -29.20 35.07
CA LEU A 186 -34.10 -28.16 34.36
C LEU A 186 -33.67 -28.19 32.90
#